data_AF-A0A815RG02-F1
#
_entry.id   AF-A0A815RG02-F1
#
_cell.length_a   1.000
_cell.length_b   1.000
_cell.length_c   1.000
_cell.angle_alpha   90.00
_cell.angle_beta   90.00
_cell.angle_gamma   90.00
#
_symmetry.space_group_name_H-M   'P 1'
#
loop_
_entity.id
_entity.type
_entity.pdbx_description
1 polymer ?
#
loop_
_entity_poly.entity_id
_entity_poly.type
_entity_poly.pdbx_seq_one_letter_code
_entity_poly.pdbx_strand_id
1 'polypeptide(L)'
;MKLFLTALTKIPCLPPSTVWRGITKNISEEFQPSTVMTLWPFSSCTVTLPVLENNIYLGTTGNRTLLSIEVINGRNIRDHSHFQTEDETLLPPGTRMIVQSQFSPASGLHVIHLKQIIPKEVLLESPFEERRCSTPYIRVSGTYRTGNTPVSAVLDDFNDASNIDNVVTTQQDNEIALLFGNSEGIFHGQ
;
A
#
# COMPACT_ATOMS: atom_id res chain seq x y z
N MET A 1 7.49 9.25 -3.19
CA MET A 1 6.32 8.43 -2.74
C MET A 1 5.25 8.19 -3.81
N LYS A 2 5.27 8.88 -4.97
CA LYS A 2 4.31 8.67 -6.06
C LYS A 2 4.33 7.21 -6.57
N LEU A 3 5.52 6.67 -6.83
CA LEU A 3 5.72 5.28 -7.30
C LEU A 3 5.00 4.23 -6.43
N PHE A 4 5.13 4.33 -5.10
CA PHE A 4 4.53 3.36 -4.18
C PHE A 4 3.00 3.44 -4.18
N LEU A 5 2.44 4.65 -4.15
CA LEU A 5 1.00 4.84 -4.25
C LEU A 5 0.45 4.34 -5.59
N THR A 6 1.16 4.65 -6.68
CA THR A 6 0.86 4.20 -8.05
C THR A 6 0.89 2.67 -8.19
N ALA A 7 1.81 1.99 -7.53
CA ALA A 7 1.84 0.53 -7.49
C ALA A 7 0.65 -0.02 -6.69
N LEU A 8 0.37 0.58 -5.53
CA LEU A 8 -0.69 0.15 -4.63
C LEU A 8 -2.09 0.29 -5.26
N THR A 9 -2.32 1.32 -6.08
CA THR A 9 -3.60 1.49 -6.79
C THR A 9 -3.84 0.42 -7.85
N LYS A 10 -2.78 -0.19 -8.41
CA LYS A 10 -2.87 -1.29 -9.38
C LYS A 10 -3.12 -2.66 -8.73
N ILE A 11 -2.89 -2.78 -7.43
CA ILE A 11 -3.20 -4.01 -6.68
C ILE A 11 -4.72 -4.09 -6.46
N PRO A 12 -5.37 -5.24 -6.72
CA PRO A 12 -6.79 -5.41 -6.47
C PRO A 12 -7.18 -5.14 -5.01
N CYS A 13 -8.35 -4.53 -4.80
CA CYS A 13 -8.94 -4.41 -3.48
C CYS A 13 -9.30 -5.80 -2.93
N LEU A 14 -8.98 -6.05 -1.68
CA LEU A 14 -9.61 -7.14 -0.93
C LEU A 14 -11.11 -6.87 -0.74
N PRO A 15 -11.94 -7.92 -0.66
CA PRO A 15 -13.32 -7.76 -0.22
C PRO A 15 -13.36 -7.17 1.19
N PRO A 16 -14.48 -6.52 1.58
CA PRO A 16 -14.64 -6.01 2.93
C PRO A 16 -14.34 -7.09 3.97
N SER A 17 -13.40 -6.79 4.86
CA SER A 17 -12.83 -7.77 5.79
C SER A 17 -12.25 -7.07 7.02
N THR A 18 -11.96 -7.86 8.05
CA THR A 18 -11.27 -7.37 9.25
C THR A 18 -9.77 -7.62 9.13
N VAL A 19 -8.99 -6.56 9.29
CA VAL A 19 -7.53 -6.61 9.38
C VAL A 19 -7.08 -6.16 10.76
N TRP A 20 -5.88 -6.59 11.13
CA TRP A 20 -5.33 -6.41 12.46
C TRP A 20 -4.01 -5.66 12.39
N ARG A 21 -3.77 -4.77 13.35
CA ARG A 21 -2.49 -4.09 13.50
C ARG A 21 -2.06 -4.08 14.95
N GLY A 22 -0.87 -4.61 15.20
CA GLY A 22 -0.21 -4.57 16.51
C GLY A 22 0.62 -3.30 16.69
N ILE A 23 0.60 -2.75 17.90
CA ILE A 23 1.42 -1.61 18.31
C ILE A 23 1.98 -1.90 19.70
N THR A 24 3.30 -1.80 19.85
CA THR A 24 4.03 -2.12 21.09
C THR A 24 3.97 -1.02 22.16
N LYS A 25 2.97 -0.13 22.08
CA LYS A 25 2.73 0.98 23.00
C LYS A 25 1.24 1.13 23.24
N ASN A 26 0.87 1.68 24.39
CA ASN A 26 -0.50 2.13 24.62
C ASN A 26 -0.74 3.46 23.88
N ILE A 27 -1.71 3.46 22.97
CA ILE A 27 -2.19 4.66 22.28
C ILE A 27 -3.72 4.85 22.44
N SER A 28 -4.36 4.18 23.40
CA SER A 28 -5.82 4.21 23.56
C SER A 28 -6.39 5.62 23.74
N GLU A 29 -5.62 6.53 24.35
CA GLU A 29 -6.04 7.92 24.57
C GLU A 29 -6.24 8.70 23.26
N GLU A 30 -5.57 8.30 22.18
CA GLU A 30 -5.70 8.91 20.85
C GLU A 30 -7.00 8.49 20.13
N PHE A 31 -7.66 7.42 20.59
CA PHE A 31 -8.81 6.81 19.91
C PHE A 31 -10.06 6.86 20.78
N GLN A 32 -10.62 8.06 20.91
CA GLN A 32 -11.87 8.26 21.66
C GLN A 32 -13.06 7.62 20.92
N PRO A 33 -13.93 6.84 21.59
CA PRO A 33 -15.10 6.24 20.95
C PRO A 33 -16.00 7.26 20.25
N SER A 34 -16.63 6.86 19.15
CA SER A 34 -17.49 7.70 18.30
C SER A 34 -16.80 8.91 17.65
N THR A 35 -15.47 8.99 17.69
CA THR A 35 -14.71 10.00 16.95
C THR A 35 -14.34 9.50 15.57
N VAL A 36 -14.26 10.44 14.63
CA VAL A 36 -13.83 10.17 13.26
C VAL A 36 -12.43 10.74 13.07
N MET A 37 -11.54 9.92 12.50
CA MET A 37 -10.16 10.28 12.26
C MET A 37 -9.71 9.87 10.86
N THR A 38 -8.57 10.40 10.45
CA THR A 38 -7.93 10.10 9.17
C THR A 38 -6.55 9.52 9.44
N LEU A 39 -6.31 8.31 8.96
CA LEU A 39 -4.98 7.70 8.96
C LEU A 39 -4.21 8.26 7.75
N TRP A 40 -3.42 9.29 8.00
CA TRP A 40 -2.59 9.92 6.98
C TRP A 40 -1.45 9.04 6.44
N PRO A 41 -0.72 8.25 7.26
CA PRO A 41 0.32 7.37 6.72
C PRO A 41 -0.28 6.06 6.17
N PHE A 42 0.52 5.35 5.37
CA PHE A 42 0.22 3.95 5.05
C PHE A 42 0.13 3.14 6.35
N SER A 43 -0.94 2.37 6.49
CA SER A 43 -1.12 1.50 7.65
C SER A 43 -0.92 0.05 7.24
N SER A 44 0.17 -0.54 7.71
CA SER A 44 0.45 -1.97 7.52
C SER A 44 -0.34 -2.80 8.54
N CYS A 45 -1.09 -3.77 8.03
CA CYS A 45 -1.97 -4.63 8.79
C CYS A 45 -1.77 -6.08 8.32
N THR A 46 -2.31 -7.03 9.08
CA THR A 46 -2.33 -8.45 8.70
C THR A 46 -3.74 -9.00 8.84
N VAL A 47 -4.09 -9.99 8.01
CA VAL A 47 -5.29 -10.81 8.22
C VAL A 47 -5.01 -12.00 9.15
N THR A 48 -3.73 -12.28 9.43
CA THR A 48 -3.28 -13.50 10.10
C THR A 48 -2.79 -13.18 11.51
N LEU A 49 -3.66 -13.40 12.49
CA LEU A 49 -3.41 -13.09 13.92
C LEU A 49 -2.11 -13.69 14.51
N PRO A 50 -1.68 -14.92 14.18
CA PRO A 50 -0.44 -15.49 14.71
C PRO A 50 0.81 -14.61 14.47
N VAL A 51 0.82 -13.80 13.41
CA VAL A 51 1.92 -12.86 13.12
C VAL A 51 2.12 -11.87 14.27
N LEU A 52 1.05 -11.49 14.96
CA LEU A 52 1.09 -10.49 16.03
C LEU A 52 1.74 -11.01 17.31
N GLU A 53 1.94 -12.31 17.47
CA GLU A 53 2.68 -12.86 18.62
C GLU A 53 4.15 -12.44 18.63
N ASN A 54 4.68 -12.00 17.48
CA ASN A 54 6.01 -11.42 17.39
C ASN A 54 6.09 -10.09 18.15
N ASN A 55 7.12 -9.96 19.00
CA ASN A 55 7.38 -8.77 19.83
C ASN A 55 7.69 -7.50 19.02
N ILE A 56 8.02 -7.62 17.73
CA ILE A 56 8.20 -6.48 16.84
C ILE A 56 6.85 -5.82 16.49
N TYR A 57 5.74 -6.56 16.54
CA TYR A 57 4.40 -6.08 16.17
C TYR A 57 3.53 -5.77 17.39
N LEU A 58 3.06 -6.80 18.08
CA LEU A 58 2.24 -6.66 19.29
C LEU A 58 2.94 -7.33 20.47
N GLY A 59 3.38 -8.56 20.29
CA GLY A 59 3.93 -9.39 21.37
C GLY A 59 2.88 -9.77 22.41
N THR A 60 3.33 -10.49 23.44
CA THR A 60 2.47 -11.02 24.50
C THR A 60 2.59 -10.27 25.83
N THR A 61 3.54 -9.35 25.95
CA THR A 61 3.89 -8.67 27.21
C THR A 61 4.03 -7.15 27.03
N GLY A 62 3.87 -6.40 28.13
CA GLY A 62 4.02 -4.94 28.14
C GLY A 62 2.77 -4.18 27.70
N ASN A 63 2.87 -2.84 27.71
CA ASN A 63 1.81 -1.94 27.27
C ASN A 63 1.73 -1.94 25.74
N ARG A 64 0.60 -2.40 25.20
CA ARG A 64 0.41 -2.66 23.78
C ARG A 64 -1.02 -2.40 23.35
N THR A 65 -1.19 -2.05 22.09
CA THR A 65 -2.48 -1.75 21.48
C THR A 65 -2.70 -2.63 20.26
N LEU A 66 -3.83 -3.34 20.23
CA LEU A 66 -4.31 -4.09 19.08
C LEU A 66 -5.43 -3.31 18.40
N LEU A 67 -5.24 -2.99 17.12
CA LEU A 67 -6.29 -2.42 16.30
C LEU A 67 -7.03 -3.54 15.55
N SER A 68 -8.33 -3.64 15.77
CA SER A 68 -9.27 -4.41 14.95
C SER A 68 -9.91 -3.46 13.96
N ILE A 69 -9.68 -3.65 12.66
CA ILE A 69 -10.06 -2.67 11.63
C ILE A 69 -10.95 -3.33 10.59
N GLU A 70 -12.22 -2.93 10.52
CA GLU A 70 -13.10 -3.26 9.39
C GLU A 70 -12.73 -2.37 8.20
N VAL A 71 -12.23 -2.98 7.13
CA VAL A 71 -11.74 -2.27 5.94
C VAL A 71 -12.58 -2.62 4.72
N ILE A 72 -12.72 -1.67 3.80
CA ILE A 72 -13.46 -1.83 2.54
C ILE A 72 -12.55 -1.90 1.32
N ASN A 73 -11.30 -1.43 1.43
CA ASN A 73 -10.38 -1.31 0.29
C ASN A 73 -8.91 -1.65 0.66
N GLY A 74 -8.71 -2.58 1.60
CA GLY A 74 -7.36 -3.07 1.91
C GLY A 74 -6.67 -3.67 0.68
N ARG A 75 -5.34 -3.54 0.60
CA ARG A 75 -4.51 -4.09 -0.48
C ARG A 75 -3.58 -5.16 0.06
N ASN A 76 -3.81 -6.40 -0.33
CA ASN A 76 -2.88 -7.47 0.02
C ASN A 76 -1.61 -7.32 -0.82
N ILE A 77 -0.47 -7.20 -0.16
CA ILE A 77 0.83 -7.05 -0.83
C ILE A 77 1.74 -8.25 -0.60
N ARG A 78 1.19 -9.39 -0.15
CA ARG A 78 1.94 -10.61 0.16
C ARG A 78 2.92 -10.98 -0.96
N ASP A 79 2.43 -11.02 -2.19
CA ASP A 79 3.20 -11.46 -3.37
C ASP A 79 4.28 -10.45 -3.78
N HIS A 80 4.26 -9.25 -3.20
CA HIS A 80 5.20 -8.16 -3.44
C HIS A 80 6.04 -7.81 -2.21
N SER A 81 5.82 -8.49 -1.08
CA SER A 81 6.53 -8.24 0.18
C SER A 81 7.72 -9.18 0.33
N HIS A 82 8.77 -8.71 1.01
CA HIS A 82 9.91 -9.55 1.39
C HIS A 82 9.50 -10.63 2.42
N PHE A 83 8.44 -10.37 3.20
CA PHE A 83 7.95 -11.27 4.25
C PHE A 83 6.57 -11.83 3.89
N GLN A 84 6.55 -12.83 3.02
CA GLN A 84 5.30 -13.41 2.48
C GLN A 84 4.42 -14.10 3.54
N THR A 85 4.98 -14.47 4.69
CA THR A 85 4.24 -15.16 5.77
C THR A 85 3.35 -14.23 6.60
N GLU A 86 3.49 -12.92 6.43
CA GLU A 86 2.81 -11.93 7.27
C GLU A 86 1.41 -11.57 6.76
N ASP A 87 1.04 -12.03 5.57
CA ASP A 87 -0.23 -11.72 4.93
C ASP A 87 -0.53 -10.22 4.92
N GLU A 88 0.52 -9.44 4.64
CA GLU A 88 0.51 -7.99 4.79
C GLU A 88 -0.55 -7.36 3.90
N THR A 89 -1.39 -6.55 4.54
CA THR A 89 -2.47 -5.79 3.93
C THR A 89 -2.27 -4.32 4.26
N LEU A 90 -2.04 -3.51 3.22
CA LEU A 90 -1.85 -2.08 3.35
C LEU A 90 -3.17 -1.33 3.20
N LEU A 91 -3.35 -0.34 4.06
CA LEU A 91 -4.38 0.68 3.90
C LEU A 91 -3.74 1.94 3.31
N PRO A 92 -4.36 2.55 2.28
CA PRO A 92 -3.82 3.73 1.64
C PRO A 92 -3.81 4.93 2.61
N PRO A 93 -2.94 5.93 2.37
CA PRO A 93 -2.94 7.16 3.13
C PRO A 93 -4.27 7.90 2.95
N GLY A 94 -4.65 8.69 3.95
CA GLY A 94 -5.93 9.41 3.95
C GLY A 94 -7.14 8.52 4.23
N THR A 95 -6.93 7.29 4.72
CA THR A 95 -8.04 6.39 5.04
C THR A 95 -8.82 6.92 6.23
N ARG A 96 -10.11 7.20 6.03
CA ARG A 96 -10.99 7.65 7.11
C ARG A 96 -11.57 6.50 7.90
N MET A 97 -11.53 6.62 9.22
CA MET A 97 -12.00 5.63 10.16
C MET A 97 -12.92 6.29 11.20
N ILE A 98 -13.93 5.55 11.67
CA ILE A 98 -14.64 5.85 12.90
C ILE A 98 -14.19 4.88 13.99
N VAL A 99 -13.92 5.40 15.19
CA VAL A 99 -13.67 4.58 16.37
C VAL A 99 -15.01 4.05 16.87
N GLN A 100 -15.24 2.74 16.74
CA GLN A 100 -16.48 2.13 17.17
C GLN A 100 -16.48 1.86 18.67
N SER A 101 -15.42 1.25 19.17
CA SER A 101 -15.31 0.88 20.58
C SER A 101 -13.86 0.67 21.00
N GLN A 102 -13.64 0.63 22.31
CA GLN A 102 -12.36 0.29 22.92
C GLN A 102 -12.61 -0.62 24.13
N PHE A 103 -11.73 -1.58 24.38
CA PHE A 103 -11.77 -2.42 25.57
C PHE A 103 -10.35 -2.85 25.97
N SER A 104 -10.12 -3.12 27.27
CA SER A 104 -8.80 -3.53 27.78
C SER A 104 -8.92 -4.90 28.46
N PRO A 105 -8.77 -6.02 27.73
CA PRO A 105 -9.12 -7.35 28.23
C PRO A 105 -8.09 -7.93 29.20
N ALA A 106 -6.86 -7.44 29.17
CA ALA A 106 -5.77 -7.91 30.00
C ALA A 106 -4.88 -6.73 30.42
N SER A 107 -4.09 -6.93 31.48
CA SER A 107 -3.14 -5.92 31.92
C SER A 107 -2.17 -5.55 30.80
N GLY A 108 -2.10 -4.25 30.49
CA GLY A 108 -1.27 -3.70 29.42
C GLY A 108 -1.76 -3.98 28.00
N LEU A 109 -2.87 -4.68 27.78
CA LEU A 109 -3.44 -4.87 26.44
C LEU A 109 -4.67 -3.98 26.26
N HIS A 110 -4.61 -3.09 25.26
CA HIS A 110 -5.72 -2.26 24.83
C HIS A 110 -6.17 -2.68 23.44
N VAL A 111 -7.46 -2.88 23.23
CA VAL A 111 -8.03 -3.24 21.94
C VAL A 111 -8.94 -2.13 21.47
N ILE A 112 -8.74 -1.69 20.23
CA ILE A 112 -9.49 -0.59 19.62
C ILE A 112 -10.15 -1.13 18.35
N HIS A 113 -11.46 -0.94 18.25
CA HIS A 113 -12.25 -1.36 17.09
C HIS A 113 -12.54 -0.15 16.21
N LEU A 114 -12.04 -0.23 14.97
CA LEU A 114 -12.15 0.80 13.96
C LEU A 114 -13.00 0.27 12.81
N LYS A 115 -13.76 1.18 12.21
CA LYS A 115 -14.48 0.91 10.96
C LYS A 115 -14.14 1.96 9.92
N GLN A 116 -13.72 1.50 8.75
CA GLN A 116 -13.47 2.38 7.62
C GLN A 116 -14.77 3.00 7.13
N ILE A 117 -14.71 4.30 6.84
CA ILE A 117 -15.81 5.06 6.25
C ILE A 117 -15.41 5.59 4.88
N ILE A 118 -16.37 5.62 3.97
CA ILE A 118 -16.19 6.27 2.67
C ILE A 118 -16.29 7.78 2.91
N PRO A 119 -15.25 8.57 2.59
CA PRO A 119 -15.32 10.01 2.74
C PRO A 119 -16.32 10.60 1.73
N LYS A 120 -17.01 11.69 2.10
CA LYS A 120 -17.94 12.40 1.21
C LYS A 120 -17.22 13.13 0.07
N GLU A 121 -15.95 13.48 0.29
CA GLU A 121 -15.06 14.14 -0.66
C GLU A 121 -13.81 13.29 -0.85
N VAL A 122 -13.31 13.21 -2.08
CA VAL A 122 -12.09 12.45 -2.40
C VAL A 122 -10.89 13.23 -1.86
N LEU A 123 -10.26 12.72 -0.80
CA LEU A 123 -9.11 13.37 -0.16
C LEU A 123 -7.79 13.18 -0.93
N LEU A 124 -7.72 12.13 -1.74
CA LEU A 124 -6.56 11.81 -2.56
C LEU A 124 -7.07 11.25 -3.88
N GLU A 125 -6.89 12.00 -4.95
CA GLU A 125 -7.27 11.55 -6.28
C GLU A 125 -6.37 10.40 -6.75
N SER A 126 -6.96 9.47 -7.50
CA SER A 126 -6.18 8.45 -8.19
C SER A 126 -5.22 9.16 -9.16
N PRO A 127 -3.93 8.79 -9.20
CA PRO A 127 -3.00 9.33 -10.19
C PRO A 127 -3.34 8.89 -11.63
N PHE A 128 -4.33 8.02 -11.81
CA PHE A 128 -4.81 7.57 -13.10
C PHE A 128 -6.32 7.82 -13.22
N GLU A 129 -6.74 8.44 -14.32
CA GLU A 129 -8.08 8.29 -14.87
C GLU A 129 -8.30 6.79 -15.17
N GLU A 130 -9.41 6.20 -14.74
CA GLU A 130 -9.77 4.81 -15.07
C GLU A 130 -9.98 4.64 -16.58
N ARG A 131 -8.90 4.53 -17.37
CA ARG A 131 -9.00 3.95 -18.72
C ARG A 131 -9.28 2.47 -18.53
N ARG A 132 -10.55 2.07 -18.68
CA ARG A 132 -10.96 0.67 -18.76
C ARG A 132 -10.13 -0.03 -19.84
N CYS A 133 -9.13 -0.79 -19.42
CA CYS A 133 -8.37 -1.65 -20.32
C CYS A 133 -9.24 -2.86 -20.64
N SER A 134 -9.80 -2.92 -21.84
CA SER A 134 -10.75 -3.97 -22.24
C SER A 134 -10.11 -5.35 -22.40
N THR A 135 -8.79 -5.50 -22.29
CA THR A 135 -8.09 -6.79 -22.18
C THR A 135 -6.63 -6.56 -21.76
N PRO A 136 -6.13 -7.13 -20.65
CA PRO A 136 -4.70 -7.10 -20.34
C PRO A 136 -3.94 -7.99 -21.32
N TYR A 137 -3.17 -7.39 -22.22
CA TYR A 137 -2.26 -8.13 -23.12
C TYR A 137 -0.88 -8.22 -22.45
N ILE A 138 -0.66 -9.28 -21.66
CA ILE A 138 0.69 -9.61 -21.15
C ILE A 138 1.43 -10.38 -22.25
N ARG A 139 2.48 -9.76 -22.80
CA ARG A 139 3.57 -10.48 -23.48
C ARG A 139 4.84 -10.39 -22.64
N VAL A 140 5.41 -11.55 -22.35
CA VAL A 140 6.79 -11.74 -21.84
C VAL A 140 7.64 -11.97 -23.10
N SER A 141 8.82 -11.41 -23.37
CA SER A 141 9.96 -10.98 -22.57
C SER A 141 10.80 -9.98 -23.39
N GLY A 142 11.44 -9.02 -22.72
CA GLY A 142 12.58 -8.26 -23.24
C GLY A 142 13.40 -7.71 -22.08
N THR A 143 14.70 -7.97 -22.03
CA THR A 143 15.60 -7.34 -21.07
C THR A 143 16.16 -6.06 -21.67
N TYR A 144 15.80 -4.92 -21.09
CA TYR A 144 16.29 -3.62 -21.53
C TYR A 144 17.44 -3.19 -20.63
N ARG A 145 18.57 -2.81 -21.23
CA ARG A 145 19.70 -2.26 -20.48
C ARG A 145 19.33 -0.87 -20.00
N THR A 146 19.32 -0.68 -18.69
CA THR A 146 18.94 0.58 -18.03
C THR A 146 20.09 1.20 -17.22
N GLY A 147 21.31 0.65 -17.36
CA GLY A 147 22.51 1.04 -16.60
C GLY A 147 22.72 0.25 -15.30
N ASN A 148 23.75 0.64 -14.53
CA ASN A 148 24.21 0.00 -13.30
C ASN A 148 23.45 0.50 -12.07
N THR A 149 22.99 -0.42 -11.23
CA THR A 149 22.27 -0.12 -9.98
C THR A 149 21.04 0.78 -10.24
N PRO A 150 20.03 0.30 -10.99
CA PRO A 150 18.79 1.05 -11.17
C PRO A 150 18.08 1.24 -9.83
N VAL A 151 17.62 2.45 -9.54
CA VAL A 151 17.01 2.82 -8.24
C VAL A 151 15.54 3.21 -8.33
N SER A 152 15.07 3.71 -9.46
CA SER A 152 13.65 4.07 -9.66
C SER A 152 13.27 3.97 -11.13
N ALA A 153 12.01 3.65 -11.39
CA ALA A 153 11.41 3.65 -12.74
C ALA A 153 10.07 4.38 -12.74
N VAL A 154 9.75 5.09 -13.83
CA VAL A 154 8.45 5.73 -14.07
C VAL A 154 7.99 5.37 -15.48
N LEU A 155 6.69 5.09 -15.62
CA LEU A 155 6.04 4.86 -16.90
C LEU A 155 5.10 6.03 -17.21
N ASP A 156 5.28 6.67 -18.36
CA ASP A 156 4.41 7.74 -18.88
C ASP A 156 4.65 7.93 -20.38
N ASP A 157 3.82 8.72 -21.07
CA ASP A 157 4.08 9.14 -22.45
C ASP A 157 4.98 10.39 -22.43
N PHE A 158 6.30 10.20 -22.49
CA PHE A 158 7.26 11.30 -22.33
C PHE A 158 7.54 12.04 -23.65
N ASN A 159 7.12 11.48 -24.78
CA ASN A 159 7.33 12.06 -26.12
C ASN A 159 6.04 12.41 -26.87
N ASP A 160 4.88 12.36 -26.19
CA ASP A 160 3.54 12.61 -26.73
C ASP A 160 3.20 11.73 -27.96
N ALA A 161 3.80 10.54 -28.06
CA ALA A 161 3.56 9.60 -29.17
C ALA A 161 2.35 8.68 -28.91
N SER A 162 1.61 8.88 -27.83
CA SER A 162 0.50 8.03 -27.38
C SER A 162 0.91 6.59 -27.06
N ASN A 163 2.20 6.35 -26.83
CA ASN A 163 2.74 5.08 -26.35
C ASN A 163 3.35 5.28 -24.96
N ILE A 164 3.34 4.24 -24.13
CA ILE A 164 3.92 4.31 -22.79
C ILE A 164 5.44 4.12 -22.89
N ASP A 165 6.19 5.12 -22.45
CA ASP A 165 7.64 5.08 -22.32
C ASP A 165 8.05 4.67 -20.90
N ASN A 166 9.32 4.33 -20.71
CA ASN A 166 9.91 3.97 -19.42
C ASN A 166 11.16 4.83 -19.14
N VAL A 167 11.16 5.52 -18.01
CA VAL A 167 12.32 6.27 -17.52
C VAL A 167 12.88 5.58 -16.29
N VAL A 168 14.16 5.22 -16.33
CA VAL A 168 14.88 4.58 -15.22
C VAL A 168 16.02 5.48 -14.77
N THR A 169 16.14 5.70 -13.46
CA THR A 169 17.29 6.38 -12.87
C THR A 169 18.27 5.37 -12.28
N THR A 170 19.56 5.62 -12.50
CA THR A 170 20.66 4.76 -12.02
C THR A 170 21.45 5.46 -10.92
N GLN A 171 21.92 4.70 -9.93
CA GLN A 171 22.68 5.28 -8.82
C GLN A 171 24.17 5.41 -9.13
N GLN A 172 24.73 4.50 -9.93
CA GLN A 172 26.17 4.48 -10.20
C GLN A 172 26.58 5.28 -11.43
N ASP A 173 25.71 5.37 -12.43
CA ASP A 173 26.08 6.00 -13.71
C ASP A 173 25.77 7.50 -13.74
N ASN A 174 25.05 8.06 -12.74
CA ASN A 174 24.51 9.43 -12.76
C ASN A 174 23.67 9.75 -14.01
N GLU A 175 23.15 8.71 -14.67
CA GLU A 175 22.41 8.81 -15.92
C GLU A 175 20.94 8.43 -15.74
N ILE A 176 20.10 9.05 -16.57
CA ILE A 176 18.69 8.71 -16.74
C ILE A 176 18.58 7.91 -18.04
N ALA A 177 18.19 6.64 -17.94
CA ALA A 177 17.87 5.83 -19.10
C ALA A 177 16.42 6.08 -19.52
N LEU A 178 16.22 6.59 -20.72
CA LEU A 178 14.90 6.76 -21.33
C LEU A 178 14.70 5.68 -22.39
N LEU A 179 13.63 4.90 -22.24
CA LEU A 179 13.26 3.84 -23.15
C LEU A 179 11.90 4.17 -23.77
N PHE A 180 11.86 4.44 -25.07
CA PHE A 180 10.63 4.79 -25.75
C PHE A 180 9.80 3.55 -26.06
N GLY A 181 8.52 3.59 -25.71
CA GLY A 181 7.59 2.51 -26.00
C GLY A 181 7.02 2.62 -27.41
N ASN A 182 6.69 1.46 -27.99
CA ASN A 182 5.87 1.39 -29.19
C ASN A 182 4.46 0.88 -28.87
N SER A 183 3.58 0.86 -29.87
CA SER A 183 2.19 0.39 -29.75
C SER A 183 2.06 -1.10 -29.43
N GLU A 184 3.16 -1.85 -29.46
CA GLU A 184 3.24 -3.27 -29.15
C GLU A 184 3.78 -3.54 -27.73
N GLY A 185 4.11 -2.50 -26.96
CA GLY A 185 4.65 -2.61 -25.60
C GLY A 185 6.14 -3.00 -25.55
N ILE A 186 6.87 -2.79 -26.64
CA ILE A 186 8.32 -2.98 -26.73
C ILE A 186 9.00 -1.64 -26.48
N PHE A 187 10.08 -1.67 -25.69
CA PHE A 187 10.86 -0.48 -25.36
C PHE A 187 12.14 -0.42 -26.19
N HIS A 188 12.48 0.76 -26.70
CA HIS A 188 13.73 0.99 -27.42
C HIS A 188 14.58 1.99 -26.63
N GLY A 189 15.79 1.56 -26.27
CA GLY A 189 16.76 2.45 -25.62
C GLY A 189 17.33 3.45 -26.61
N GLN A 190 17.68 4.63 -26.08
CA GLN A 190 18.48 5.62 -26.77
C GLN A 190 19.97 5.30 -26.68
#